data_AF-A0A963FRS3-F1
#
_entry.id   AF-A0A963FRS3-F1
#
_cell.length_a   1.000
_cell.length_b   1.000
_cell.length_c   1.000
_cell.angle_alpha   90.00
_cell.angle_beta   90.00
_cell.angle_gamma   90.00
#
_symmetry.space_group_name_H-M   'P 1'
#
loop_
_entity.id
_entity.type
_entity.pdbx_description
1 polymer ?
#
loop_
_entity_poly.entity_id
_entity_poly.type
_entity_poly.pdbx_seq_one_letter_code
_entity_poly.pdbx_strand_id
1 'polypeptide(L)'
;MLQLPSPVSINEAAARVGVGRKHLYLRANDEARAIADRHRRHGSSVRQERELKLQTQIGEILDERLAAGAEGMSAREIWNQTGTEAKSVAHVFRHIRTVVDSRQQ
;
A
#
# COMPACT_ATOMS: atom_id res chain seq x y z
N MET A 1 5.92 -20.24 4.15
CA MET A 1 7.20 -19.62 3.70
C MET A 1 7.44 -20.05 2.26
N LEU A 2 7.59 -19.12 1.33
CA LEU A 2 8.07 -19.45 -0.02
C LEU A 2 9.50 -19.96 0.11
N GLN A 3 9.76 -21.21 -0.29
CA GLN A 3 11.13 -21.70 -0.42
C GLN A 3 11.82 -20.85 -1.49
N LEU A 4 12.89 -20.17 -1.09
CA LEU A 4 13.74 -19.50 -2.05
C LEU A 4 14.44 -20.57 -2.88
N PRO A 5 14.54 -20.39 -4.21
CA PRO A 5 15.31 -21.30 -5.04
C PRO A 5 16.77 -21.32 -4.57
N SER A 6 17.41 -22.49 -4.66
CA SER A 6 18.83 -22.62 -4.35
C SER A 6 19.64 -21.62 -5.19
N PRO A 7 20.56 -20.84 -4.59
CA PRO A 7 21.42 -19.93 -5.32
C PRO A 7 22.23 -20.68 -6.38
N VAL A 8 22.26 -20.15 -7.60
CA VAL A 8 23.06 -20.71 -8.70
C VAL A 8 24.36 -19.92 -8.85
N SER A 9 25.40 -20.57 -9.37
CA SER A 9 26.63 -19.88 -9.71
C SER A 9 26.42 -18.93 -10.89
N ILE A 10 27.26 -17.90 -11.02
CA ILE A 10 27.14 -16.96 -12.14
C ILE A 10 27.45 -17.60 -13.51
N ASN A 11 28.27 -18.66 -13.52
CA ASN A 11 28.53 -19.44 -14.73
C ASN A 11 27.26 -20.19 -15.17
N GLU A 12 26.56 -20.78 -14.22
CA GLU A 12 25.31 -21.49 -14.45
C GLU A 12 24.19 -20.53 -14.87
N ALA A 13 24.10 -19.36 -14.25
CA ALA A 13 23.20 -18.31 -14.67
C ALA A 13 23.47 -17.89 -16.13
N ALA A 14 24.74 -17.61 -16.47
CA ALA A 14 25.15 -17.23 -17.82
C ALA A 14 24.74 -18.26 -18.87
N ALA A 15 24.94 -19.55 -18.57
CA ALA A 15 24.54 -20.66 -19.43
C ALA A 15 23.01 -20.72 -19.62
N ARG A 16 22.23 -20.56 -18.54
CA ARG A 16 20.76 -20.62 -18.58
C ARG A 16 20.12 -19.52 -19.43
N VAL A 17 20.68 -18.31 -19.37
CA VAL A 17 20.15 -17.14 -20.12
C VAL A 17 20.89 -16.87 -21.44
N GLY A 18 21.89 -17.68 -21.79
CA GLY A 18 22.61 -17.57 -23.07
C GLY A 18 23.43 -16.28 -23.23
N VAL A 19 23.86 -15.66 -22.13
CA VAL A 19 24.64 -14.40 -22.16
C VAL A 19 26.00 -14.57 -21.48
N GLY A 20 27.01 -13.86 -22.01
CA GLY A 20 28.33 -13.88 -21.40
C GLY A 20 28.33 -13.30 -19.98
N ARG A 21 29.17 -13.86 -19.10
CA ARG A 21 29.32 -13.43 -17.69
C ARG A 21 29.48 -11.93 -17.49
N LYS A 22 30.24 -11.28 -18.36
CA LYS A 22 30.48 -9.82 -18.31
C LYS A 22 29.16 -9.05 -18.47
N HIS A 23 28.27 -9.51 -19.35
CA HIS A 23 26.97 -8.90 -19.56
C HIS A 23 26.04 -9.07 -18.36
N LEU A 24 26.11 -10.22 -17.68
CA LEU A 24 25.39 -10.40 -16.42
C LEU A 24 25.83 -9.38 -15.37
N TYR A 25 27.14 -9.21 -15.15
CA TYR A 25 27.62 -8.22 -14.17
C TYR A 25 27.24 -6.78 -14.53
N LEU A 26 27.31 -6.42 -15.81
CA LEU A 26 26.99 -5.08 -16.27
C LEU A 26 25.51 -4.72 -16.07
N ARG A 27 24.60 -5.69 -16.21
CA ARG A 27 23.15 -5.45 -16.13
C ARG A 27 22.53 -5.83 -14.78
N ALA A 28 23.13 -6.75 -14.03
CA ALA A 28 22.53 -7.28 -12.80
C ALA A 28 22.22 -6.20 -11.76
N ASN A 29 23.10 -5.22 -11.58
CA ASN A 29 22.87 -4.15 -10.62
C ASN A 29 21.70 -3.24 -11.04
N ASP A 30 21.61 -2.92 -12.33
CA ASP A 30 20.55 -2.05 -12.86
C ASP A 30 19.19 -2.77 -12.84
N GLU A 31 19.17 -4.06 -13.20
CA GLU A 31 17.98 -4.90 -13.09
C GLU A 31 17.53 -5.07 -11.62
N ALA A 32 18.47 -5.29 -10.69
CA ALA A 32 18.16 -5.38 -9.27
C ALA A 32 17.54 -4.07 -8.74
N ARG A 33 18.08 -2.91 -9.15
CA ARG A 33 17.48 -1.60 -8.84
C ARG A 33 16.10 -1.44 -9.47
N ALA A 34 15.93 -1.83 -10.73
CA ALA A 34 14.64 -1.74 -11.41
C ALA A 34 13.56 -2.60 -10.74
N ILE A 35 13.91 -3.79 -10.26
CA ILE A 35 13.02 -4.66 -9.47
C ILE A 35 12.65 -4.00 -8.14
N ALA A 36 13.65 -3.49 -7.41
CA ALA A 36 13.42 -2.78 -6.16
C ALA A 36 12.51 -1.56 -6.36
N ASP A 37 12.73 -0.78 -7.42
CA ASP A 37 11.91 0.38 -7.78
C ASP A 37 10.48 0.00 -8.15
N ARG A 38 10.29 -1.09 -8.88
CA ARG A 38 8.97 -1.62 -9.20
C ARG A 38 8.23 -2.04 -7.93
N HIS A 39 8.91 -2.74 -7.03
CA HIS A 39 8.33 -3.14 -5.75
C HIS A 39 7.97 -1.93 -4.87
N ARG A 40 8.85 -0.91 -4.80
CA ARG A 40 8.57 0.34 -4.09
C ARG A 40 7.35 1.09 -4.65
N ARG A 41 7.26 1.19 -5.98
CA ARG A 41 6.10 1.80 -6.66
C ARG A 41 4.82 1.02 -6.40
N HIS A 42 4.87 -0.30 -6.50
CA HIS A 42 3.73 -1.16 -6.18
C HIS A 42 3.28 -0.98 -4.73
N GLY A 43 4.20 -1.03 -3.76
CA GLY A 43 3.90 -0.81 -2.34
C GLY A 43 3.29 0.57 -2.09
N SER A 44 3.78 1.61 -2.78
CA SER A 44 3.23 2.97 -2.70
C SER A 44 1.81 3.04 -3.27
N SER A 45 1.56 2.40 -4.41
CA SER A 45 0.23 2.31 -5.04
C SER A 45 -0.77 1.58 -4.15
N VAL A 46 -0.39 0.42 -3.60
CA VAL A 46 -1.23 -0.36 -2.68
C VAL A 46 -1.55 0.45 -1.42
N ARG A 47 -0.56 1.17 -0.89
CA ARG A 47 -0.77 2.07 0.25
C ARG A 47 -1.78 3.16 -0.09
N GLN A 48 -1.63 3.83 -1.22
CA GLN A 48 -2.53 4.90 -1.64
C GLN A 48 -3.96 4.38 -1.85
N GLU A 49 -4.12 3.20 -2.45
CA GLU A 49 -5.42 2.55 -2.62
C GLU A 49 -6.10 2.27 -1.27
N ARG A 50 -5.35 1.79 -0.29
CA ARG A 50 -5.87 1.55 1.07
C ARG A 50 -6.25 2.84 1.79
N GLU A 51 -5.44 3.88 1.66
CA GLU A 51 -5.74 5.21 2.22
C GLU A 51 -7.02 5.78 1.61
N LEU A 52 -7.21 5.64 0.30
CA LEU A 52 -8.42 6.08 -0.39
C LEU A 52 -9.66 5.30 0.05
N LYS A 53 -9.57 3.96 0.12
CA LYS A 53 -10.66 3.11 0.64
C LYS A 53 -11.06 3.50 2.06
N LEU A 54 -10.09 3.74 2.94
CA LEU A 54 -10.35 4.20 4.30
C LEU A 54 -11.09 5.55 4.31
N GLN A 55 -10.64 6.52 3.51
CA GLN A 55 -11.30 7.83 3.43
C GLN A 55 -12.73 7.73 2.90
N THR A 56 -12.97 6.88 1.89
CA THR A 56 -14.32 6.59 1.38
C THR A 56 -15.21 6.02 2.47
N GLN A 57 -14.75 4.99 3.20
CA GLN A 57 -15.52 4.37 4.29
C GLN A 57 -15.83 5.36 5.41
N ILE A 58 -14.87 6.21 5.79
CA ILE A 58 -15.12 7.27 6.78
C ILE A 58 -16.19 8.24 6.28
N GLY A 59 -16.14 8.61 5.00
CA GLY A 59 -17.13 9.48 4.37
C GLY A 59 -18.53 8.86 4.39
N GLU A 60 -18.66 7.59 4.01
CA GLU A 60 -19.92 6.84 4.03
C GLU A 60 -20.53 6.80 5.45
N ILE A 61 -19.71 6.47 6.46
CA ILE A 61 -20.14 6.44 7.87
C ILE A 61 -20.66 7.81 8.33
N LEU A 62 -19.99 8.90 7.93
CA LEU A 62 -20.40 10.26 8.26
C LEU A 62 -21.69 10.65 7.54
N ASP A 63 -21.78 10.37 6.23
CA ASP A 63 -22.93 10.70 5.40
C ASP A 63 -24.19 9.97 5.89
N GLU A 64 -24.09 8.68 6.23
CA GLU A 64 -25.18 7.90 6.85
C GLU A 64 -25.63 8.51 8.19
N ARG A 65 -24.67 8.96 9.00
CA ARG A 65 -24.99 9.52 10.32
C ARG A 65 -25.64 10.89 10.24
N LEU A 66 -25.19 11.74 9.31
CA LEU A 66 -25.80 13.03 9.04
C LEU A 66 -27.21 12.87 8.47
N ALA A 67 -27.42 11.91 7.56
CA ALA A 67 -28.74 11.59 7.02
C ALA A 67 -29.73 11.13 8.12
N ALA A 68 -29.22 10.51 9.19
CA ALA A 68 -30.01 10.14 10.37
C ALA A 68 -30.31 11.32 11.31
N GLY A 69 -29.92 12.56 10.98
CA GLY A 69 -30.21 13.77 11.74
C GLY A 69 -29.33 14.00 12.98
N ALA A 70 -28.18 13.32 13.06
CA ALA A 70 -27.24 13.53 14.15
C ALA A 70 -26.29 14.70 13.86
N GLU A 71 -25.87 15.44 14.90
CA GLU A 71 -25.00 16.62 14.79
C GLU A 71 -23.54 16.30 14.42
N GLY A 72 -23.12 15.03 14.52
CA GLY A 72 -21.77 14.62 14.15
C GLY A 72 -21.35 13.28 14.75
N MET A 73 -20.06 12.95 14.60
CA MET A 73 -19.47 11.73 15.13
C MET A 73 -18.04 12.00 15.62
N SER A 74 -17.68 11.46 16.78
CA SER A 74 -16.31 11.53 17.29
C SER A 74 -15.38 10.64 16.47
N ALA A 75 -14.10 11.00 16.41
CA ALA A 75 -13.10 10.17 15.71
C ALA A 75 -13.00 8.74 16.27
N ARG A 76 -13.35 8.54 17.55
CA ARG A 76 -13.35 7.22 18.19
C ARG A 76 -14.54 6.36 17.75
N GLU A 77 -15.71 6.96 17.55
CA GLU A 77 -16.89 6.26 17.03
C GLU A 77 -16.68 5.84 15.58
N ILE A 78 -16.14 6.74 14.74
CA ILE A 78 -15.76 6.44 13.35
C ILE A 78 -14.77 5.27 13.34
N TRP A 79 -13.72 5.32 14.16
CA TRP A 79 -12.75 4.23 14.29
C TRP A 79 -13.42 2.90 14.67
N ASN A 80 -14.37 2.90 15.60
CA ASN A 80 -15.04 1.67 16.02
C ASN A 80 -15.87 1.05 14.89
N GLN A 81 -16.44 1.87 14.01
CA GLN A 81 -17.26 1.42 12.88
C GLN A 81 -16.43 1.05 11.64
N THR A 82 -15.18 1.51 11.52
CA THR A 82 -14.28 1.06 10.45
C THR A 82 -13.88 -0.41 10.59
N GLY A 83 -13.89 -1.14 9.47
CA GLY A 83 -13.53 -2.56 9.39
C GLY A 83 -12.04 -2.83 9.68
N THR A 84 -11.71 -4.08 10.01
CA THR A 84 -10.34 -4.51 10.38
C THR A 84 -9.29 -4.16 9.33
N GLU A 85 -9.64 -4.25 8.04
CA GLU A 85 -8.72 -3.90 6.95
C GLU A 85 -8.40 -2.39 6.94
N ALA A 86 -9.38 -1.53 7.18
CA ALA A 86 -9.20 -0.08 7.28
C ALA A 86 -8.31 0.32 8.48
N LYS A 87 -8.40 -0.45 9.57
CA LYS A 87 -7.57 -0.27 10.78
C LYS A 87 -6.09 -0.60 10.57
N SER A 88 -5.74 -1.29 9.48
CA SER A 88 -4.35 -1.61 9.13
C SER A 88 -3.60 -0.43 8.48
N VAL A 89 -4.30 0.64 8.11
CA VAL A 89 -3.71 1.83 7.51
C VAL A 89 -2.92 2.62 8.55
N ALA A 90 -1.73 3.10 8.19
CA ALA A 90 -0.94 3.93 9.09
C ALA A 90 -1.66 5.27 9.37
N HIS A 91 -1.55 5.79 10.59
CA HIS A 91 -2.08 7.09 10.97
C HIS A 91 -3.59 7.28 10.72
N VAL A 92 -4.43 6.26 10.93
CA VAL A 92 -5.88 6.32 10.64
C VAL A 92 -6.58 7.56 11.21
N PHE A 93 -6.25 7.99 12.43
CA PHE A 93 -6.87 9.20 13.02
C PHE A 93 -6.59 10.48 12.22
N ARG A 94 -5.49 10.55 11.46
CA ARG A 94 -5.23 11.66 10.53
C ARG A 94 -6.22 11.63 9.36
N HIS A 95 -6.46 10.46 8.78
CA HIS A 95 -7.44 10.30 7.71
C HIS A 95 -8.86 10.62 8.18
N ILE A 96 -9.23 10.18 9.38
CA ILE A 96 -10.51 10.55 10.01
C ILE A 96 -10.66 12.06 10.11
N ARG A 97 -9.65 12.75 10.66
CA ARG A 97 -9.68 14.21 10.77
C ARG A 97 -9.81 14.88 9.39
N THR A 98 -9.02 14.47 8.41
CA THR A 98 -9.08 15.03 7.05
C THR A 98 -10.47 14.94 6.43
N VAL A 99 -11.17 13.83 6.60
CA VAL A 99 -12.52 13.66 6.04
C VAL A 99 -13.57 14.42 6.85
N VAL A 100 -13.46 14.46 8.18
CA VAL A 100 -14.38 15.26 9.02
C VAL A 100 -14.25 16.75 8.68
N ASP A 101 -13.02 17.27 8.62
CA ASP A 101 -12.75 18.68 8.32
C ASP A 101 -13.24 19.07 6.91
N SER A 102 -13.23 18.15 5.94
CA SER A 102 -13.71 18.43 4.58
C SER A 102 -15.23 18.46 4.44
N ARG A 103 -15.98 17.98 5.44
CA ARG A 103 -17.46 18.01 5.47
C ARG A 103 -18.05 19.10 6.35
N GLN A 104 -17.21 19.81 7.10
CA GLN A 104 -17.59 20.97 7.91
C GLN A 104 -17.39 22.31 7.18
N GLN A 105 -16.92 22.27 5.92
CA GLN A 105 -16.80 23.42 5.00
C GLN A 105 -18.01 23.47 4.07
#